data_AF-A0A932ZIP6-F1
#
_entry.id   AF-A0A932ZIP6-F1
#
_cell.length_a   1.000
_cell.length_b   1.000
_cell.length_c   1.000
_cell.angle_alpha   90.00
_cell.angle_beta   90.00
_cell.angle_gamma   90.00
#
_symmetry.space_group_name_H-M   'P 1'
#
loop_
_entity.id
_entity.type
_entity.pdbx_description
1 polymer ?
#
loop_
_entity_poly.entity_id
_entity_poly.type
_entity_poly.pdbx_seq_one_letter_code
_entity_poly.pdbx_strand_id
1 'polypeptide(L)' 'MPARREPDDGSHYYEHWLAALEKLAAEKRVVSQEELERRAEEWDAAARTTPHGQPIELPKRLL' A
#
# COMPACT_ATOMS: atom_id res chain seq x y z
N MET A 1 34.98 -11.05 2.51
CA MET A 1 33.84 -11.99 2.52
C MET A 1 32.56 -11.17 2.38
N PRO A 2 31.75 -11.32 1.33
CA PRO A 2 30.45 -10.64 1.30
C PRO A 2 29.57 -11.24 2.39
N ALA A 3 28.91 -10.40 3.18
CA ALA A 3 27.95 -10.83 4.18
C ALA A 3 26.87 -11.68 3.49
N ARG A 4 26.62 -12.89 4.01
CA ARG A 4 25.44 -13.67 3.66
C ARG A 4 24.25 -12.74 3.91
N ARG A 5 23.45 -12.47 2.87
CA ARG A 5 22.12 -11.86 3.01
C ARG A 5 21.46 -12.54 4.19
N GLU A 6 21.10 -11.77 5.21
CA GLU A 6 20.26 -12.30 6.29
C GLU A 6 19.06 -12.99 5.65
N PRO A 7 18.68 -14.19 6.12
CA PRO A 7 17.46 -14.81 5.65
C PRO A 7 16.32 -13.81 5.88
N ASP A 8 15.56 -13.51 4.82
CA ASP A 8 14.30 -12.80 4.98
C ASP A 8 13.43 -13.68 5.88
N ASP A 9 13.22 -13.22 7.11
CA ASP A 9 12.45 -13.93 8.13
C ASP A 9 10.94 -13.90 7.83
N GLY A 10 10.57 -13.33 6.68
CA GLY A 10 9.20 -13.24 6.20
C GLY A 10 8.42 -12.07 6.81
N SER A 11 9.04 -11.28 7.70
CA SER A 11 8.41 -10.10 8.30
C SER A 11 8.03 -9.05 7.25
N HIS A 12 8.80 -8.98 6.15
CA HIS A 12 8.60 -8.04 5.05
C HIS A 12 7.87 -8.66 3.84
N TYR A 13 7.34 -9.89 3.97
CA TYR A 13 6.70 -10.60 2.86
C TYR A 13 5.62 -9.75 2.15
N TYR A 14 4.71 -9.16 2.93
CA TYR A 14 3.63 -8.33 2.39
C TYR A 14 4.14 -6.99 1.86
N GLU A 15 5.18 -6.42 2.46
CA GLU A 15 5.80 -5.18 2.01
C GLU A 15 6.46 -5.35 0.64
N HIS A 16 7.19 -6.45 0.44
CA HIS A 16 7.78 -6.78 -0.86
C HIS A 16 6.72 -6.99 -1.94
N TRP A 17 5.63 -7.66 -1.59
CA TRP A 17 4.53 -7.90 -2.52
C TRP A 17 3.82 -6.60 -2.90
N LEU A 18 3.54 -5.74 -1.92
CA LEU A 18 2.92 -4.43 -2.13
C LEU A 18 3.80 -3.54 -3.01
N ALA A 19 5.09 -3.42 -2.69
CA ALA A 19 6.04 -2.62 -3.45
C ALA A 19 6.15 -3.07 -4.92
N ALA A 20 6.12 -4.38 -5.17
CA ALA A 20 6.12 -4.92 -6.54
C ALA A 20 4.85 -4.53 -7.30
N LEU A 21 3.69 -4.58 -6.65
CA LEU A 21 2.41 -4.24 -7.26
C LEU A 21 2.30 -2.74 -7.57
N GLU A 22 2.69 -1.87 -6.63
CA GLU A 22 2.69 -0.41 -6.81
C GLU A 22 3.59 -0.01 -7.99
N LYS A 23 4.80 -0.59 -8.04
CA LYS A 23 5.72 -0.38 -9.16
C LYS A 23 5.10 -0.77 -10.50
N LEU A 24 4.49 -1.96 -10.59
CA LEU A 24 3.86 -2.42 -11.82
C LEU A 24 2.68 -1.54 -12.24
N ALA A 25 1.88 -1.06 -11.30
CA ALA A 25 0.75 -0.17 -11.58
C ALA A 25 1.20 1.19 -12.10
N ALA A 26 2.26 1.76 -11.49
CA ALA A 26 2.86 3.02 -11.92
C ALA A 26 3.53 2.89 -13.30
N GLU A 27 4.33 1.84 -13.53
CA GLU A 27 4.99 1.59 -14.83
C GLU A 27 3.98 1.43 -15.98
N LYS A 28 2.84 0.79 -15.69
CA LYS A 28 1.74 0.62 -16.65
C LYS A 28 0.84 1.85 -16.78
N ARG A 29 1.11 2.92 -16.02
CA ARG A 29 0.30 4.15 -15.97
C ARG A 29 -1.18 3.90 -15.64
N VAL A 30 -1.44 2.88 -14.83
CA VAL A 30 -2.80 2.59 -14.33
C VAL A 30 -3.21 3.59 -13.24
N VAL A 31 -2.21 4.08 -12.50
CA VAL A 31 -2.34 5.03 -11.40
C VAL A 31 -1.04 5.83 -11.30
N SER A 32 -1.09 7.10 -10.92
CA SER A 32 0.10 7.90 -10.63
C SER A 32 0.63 7.62 -9.22
N GLN A 33 1.90 7.96 -8.97
CA GLN A 33 2.48 7.87 -7.63
C GLN A 33 1.72 8.75 -6.62
N GLU A 34 1.34 9.96 -7.02
CA GLU A 34 0.56 10.89 -6.20
C GLU A 34 -0.83 10.32 -5.87
N GLU A 35 -1.46 9.63 -6.82
CA GLU A 35 -2.75 8.98 -6.60
C GLU A 35 -2.64 7.79 -5.63
N LEU A 36 -1.53 7.03 -5.67
CA LEU A 36 -1.24 5.96 -4.71
C LEU A 36 -1.04 6.51 -3.30
N GLU A 37 -0.20 7.54 -3.15
CA GLU A 37 0.09 8.18 -1.87
C GLU A 37 -1.18 8.74 -1.22
N ARG A 38 -1.96 9.52 -1.98
CA ARG A 38 -3.26 10.04 -1.51
C ARG A 38 -4.21 8.90 -1.10
N ARG A 39 -4.23 7.80 -1.86
CA ARG A 39 -5.12 6.67 -1.59
C ARG A 39 -4.70 5.90 -0.33
N ALA A 40 -3.40 5.82 -0.05
CA ALA A 40 -2.88 5.27 1.20
C ALA A 40 -3.29 6.15 2.40
N GLU A 41 -3.17 7.48 2.29
CA GLU A 41 -3.60 8.42 3.33
C GLU A 41 -5.10 8.37 3.61
N GLU A 42 -5.92 8.37 2.55
CA GLU A 42 -7.38 8.24 2.68
C GLU A 42 -7.79 6.92 3.35
N TRP A 43 -7.11 5.82 3.00
CA TRP A 43 -7.36 4.52 3.61
C TRP A 43 -6.94 4.50 5.08
N ASP A 44 -5.78 5.05 5.41
CA ASP A 44 -5.27 5.11 6.79
C ASP A 44 -6.21 5.92 7.70
N ALA A 45 -6.67 7.09 7.22
CA ALA A 45 -7.65 7.90 7.94
C ALA A 45 -8.99 7.17 8.15
N ALA A 46 -9.48 6.47 7.12
CA ALA A 46 -10.72 5.69 7.21
C ALA A 46 -10.56 4.48 8.15
N ALA A 47 -9.44 3.75 8.06
CA ALA A 47 -9.17 2.58 8.89
C ALA A 47 -9.13 2.93 10.38
N ARG A 48 -8.51 4.06 10.75
CA ARG A 48 -8.41 4.53 12.15
C ARG A 48 -9.77 4.89 12.76
N THR A 49 -10.75 5.25 11.94
CA THR A 49 -12.07 5.70 12.39
C THR A 49 -13.17 4.65 12.20
N THR A 50 -12.87 3.56 11.48
CA THR A 50 -13.82 2.46 11.23
C THR A 50 -13.89 1.52 12.45
N PRO A 51 -15.07 1.33 13.07
CA PRO A 51 -15.23 0.34 14.13
C PRO A 51 -14.93 -1.08 13.65
N HIS A 52 -14.37 -1.91 14.54
CA HIS A 52 -14.09 -3.31 14.21
C HIS A 52 -15.35 -4.04 13.73
N GLY A 53 -15.20 -4.78 12.62
CA GLY A 53 -16.29 -5.51 11.98
C GLY A 53 -17.14 -4.68 11.00
N GLN A 54 -16.87 -3.39 10.85
CA GLN A 54 -17.49 -2.56 9.81
C GLN A 54 -16.59 -2.43 8.57
N PRO A 55 -17.18 -2.24 7.37
CA PRO A 55 -16.41 -1.93 6.16
C PRO A 55 -15.66 -0.59 6.29
N ILE A 56 -14.44 -0.54 5.77
CA ILE A 56 -13.70 0.72 5.60
C ILE A 56 -14.21 1.40 4.34
N GLU A 57 -14.92 2.52 4.50
CA GLU A 57 -15.39 3.34 3.37
C GLU A 57 -14.42 4.49 3.09
N LEU A 58 -14.02 4.65 1.83
CA LEU A 58 -13.20 5.77 1.39
C LEU A 58 -14.06 7.00 1.06
N PRO A 59 -13.55 8.22 1.25
CA PRO A 59 -14.26 9.43 0.85
C PRO A 59 -14.57 9.42 -0.64
N LYS A 60 -15.76 9.92 -0.99
CA LYS A 60 -16.16 10.09 -2.39
C LYS A 60 -15.30 11.18 -3.02
N ARG A 61 -14.67 10.86 -4.15
CA ARG A 61 -13.97 11.86 -4.97
C ARG A 61 -15.01 12.72 -5.68
N LEU A 62 -15.05 14.02 -5.38
CA LEU A 62 -15.74 14.98 -6.23
C LEU A 62 -14.85 15.24 -7.44
N LEU A 63 -15.43 15.15 -8.64
CA LEU A 63 -14.78 15.45 -9.91
C LEU A 63 -14.54 16.95 -10.07
#